data_AF-A0A973PDK3-F1
#
_entry.id   AF-A0A973PDK3-F1
#
_cell.length_a   1.000
_cell.length_b   1.000
_cell.length_c   1.000
_cell.angle_alpha   90.00
_cell.angle_beta   90.00
_cell.angle_gamma   90.00
#
_symmetry.space_group_name_H-M   'P 1'
#
loop_
_entity.id
_entity.type
_entity.pdbx_description
1 polymer ?
#
loop_
_entity_poly.entity_id
_entity_poly.type
_entity_poly.pdbx_seq_one_letter_code
_entity_poly.pdbx_strand_id
1 'polypeptide(L)' 'MYAALVLTAALSVLDIAHRGASAQAPENTLAAFRLAAEQHADLFELDVQETRD' A
#
# COMPACT_ATOMS: atom_id res chain seq x y z
N MET A 1 21.91 -20.13 25.48
CA MET A 1 22.35 -19.15 24.47
C MET A 1 21.53 -19.25 23.16
N TYR A 2 20.19 -19.37 23.22
CA TYR A 2 19.34 -19.46 22.00
C TYR A 2 18.13 -18.50 22.03
N ALA A 3 18.12 -17.51 22.95
CA ALA A 3 16.96 -16.63 23.16
C ALA A 3 17.11 -15.22 22.52
N ALA A 4 18.11 -15.00 21.66
CA ALA A 4 18.44 -13.67 21.15
C ALA A 4 18.15 -13.46 19.65
N LEU A 5 17.72 -14.49 18.91
CA LEU A 5 17.58 -14.40 17.44
C LEU A 5 16.19 -13.92 16.98
N VAL A 6 15.20 -13.80 17.88
CA VAL A 6 13.79 -13.60 17.48
C VAL A 6 13.30 -12.16 17.68
N LEU A 7 14.08 -11.26 18.30
CA LEU A 7 13.59 -9.96 18.75
C LEU A 7 13.92 -8.75 17.86
N THR A 8 14.26 -8.96 16.59
CA THR A 8 14.58 -7.88 15.64
C THR A 8 13.87 -8.04 14.29
N ALA A 9 12.59 -8.43 14.30
CA ALA A 9 11.72 -8.02 13.22
C ALA A 9 11.52 -6.51 13.38
N ALA A 10 12.31 -5.73 12.65
CA ALA A 10 12.30 -4.28 12.71
C ALA A 10 10.87 -3.75 12.52
N LEU A 11 10.46 -2.81 13.38
CA LEU A 11 9.26 -2.00 13.17
C LEU A 11 9.51 -1.11 11.95
N SER A 12 9.34 -1.66 10.74
CA SER A 12 9.42 -0.88 9.50
C SER A 12 8.15 -0.05 9.34
N VAL A 13 8.33 1.23 9.01
CA VAL A 13 7.21 2.08 8.58
C VAL A 13 6.70 1.53 7.25
N LEU A 14 5.40 1.25 7.17
CA LEU A 14 4.75 0.84 5.93
C LEU A 14 4.34 2.08 5.13
N ASP A 15 4.70 2.11 3.86
CA ASP A 15 4.20 3.10 2.90
C ASP A 15 2.93 2.57 2.23
N ILE A 16 1.81 3.24 2.50
CA ILE A 16 0.49 2.85 2.00
C ILE A 16 -0.03 3.97 1.07
N ALA A 17 -0.09 3.67 -0.22
CA ALA A 17 -0.56 4.61 -1.23
C ALA A 17 -2.09 4.80 -1.15
N HIS A 18 -2.53 5.92 -0.58
CA HIS A 18 -3.94 6.26 -0.37
C HIS A 18 -4.69 6.43 -1.70
N ARG A 19 -5.65 5.53 -1.97
CA ARG A 19 -6.39 5.40 -3.24
C ARG A 19 -5.48 5.19 -4.47
N GLY A 20 -4.32 4.55 -4.27
CA GLY A 20 -3.20 4.49 -5.22
C GLY A 20 -2.32 5.75 -5.18
N ALA A 21 -1.54 6.01 -6.23
CA ALA A 21 -0.78 7.26 -6.37
C ALA A 21 -1.69 8.44 -6.78
N SER A 22 -2.69 8.74 -5.94
CA SER A 22 -3.82 9.64 -6.22
C SER A 22 -3.42 11.11 -6.48
N ALA A 23 -2.23 11.52 -6.03
CA ALA A 23 -1.70 12.85 -6.35
C ALA A 23 -1.18 12.96 -7.79
N GLN A 24 -0.92 11.85 -8.48
CA GLN A 24 -0.31 11.81 -9.83
C GLN A 24 -1.17 11.09 -10.88
N ALA A 25 -2.11 10.25 -10.46
CA ALA A 25 -3.05 9.54 -11.33
C ALA A 25 -4.47 9.54 -10.73
N PRO A 26 -5.54 9.36 -11.53
CA PRO A 26 -6.90 9.35 -11.01
C PRO A 26 -7.09 8.30 -9.90
N GLU A 27 -7.63 8.72 -8.75
CA GLU A 27 -7.83 7.87 -7.58
C GLU A 27 -8.68 6.62 -7.87
N ASN A 28 -8.45 5.55 -7.13
CA ASN A 28 -9.20 4.29 -7.24
C ASN A 28 -9.20 3.68 -8.66
N THR A 29 -8.15 3.92 -9.45
CA THR A 29 -7.97 3.33 -10.78
C THR A 29 -6.77 2.39 -10.87
N LEU A 30 -6.81 1.46 -11.82
CA LEU A 30 -5.66 0.60 -12.13
C LEU A 30 -4.40 1.42 -12.51
N ALA A 31 -4.55 2.62 -13.07
CA ALA A 31 -3.42 3.50 -13.37
C ALA A 31 -2.74 3.99 -12.09
N ALA A 32 -3.51 4.43 -11.08
CA ALA A 32 -2.97 4.85 -9.80
C ALA A 32 -2.32 3.70 -9.01
N PHE A 33 -2.87 2.48 -9.09
CA PHE A 33 -2.27 1.31 -8.43
C PHE A 33 -0.99 0.85 -9.10
N ARG A 34 -0.94 0.86 -10.46
CA ARG A 34 0.31 0.58 -11.19
C ARG A 34 1.40 1.59 -10.86
N LEU A 35 1.05 2.87 -10.83
CA LEU A 35 2.00 3.92 -10.47
C LEU A 35 2.48 3.79 -9.01
N ALA A 36 1.61 3.44 -8.06
CA ALA A 36 2.02 3.16 -6.69
C ALA A 36 3.02 1.98 -6.60
N ALA A 37 2.78 0.91 -7.37
CA ALA A 37 3.71 -0.22 -7.46
C ALA A 37 5.05 0.17 -8.12
N GLU A 38 5.02 0.99 -9.17
CA GLU A 38 6.22 1.55 -9.82
C GLU A 38 7.02 2.47 -8.87
N GLN A 39 6.34 3.14 -7.94
CA GLN A 39 6.94 3.97 -6.88
C GLN A 39 7.36 3.18 -5.64
N HIS A 40 7.21 1.85 -5.64
CA HIS A 40 7.58 0.94 -4.56
C HIS A 40 6.81 1.12 -3.25
N ALA A 41 5.55 1.56 -3.31
CA ALA A 41 4.67 1.48 -2.14
C ALA A 41 4.52 0.02 -1.69
N ASP A 42 4.50 -0.22 -0.37
CA ASP A 42 4.31 -1.57 0.18
C ASP A 42 2.89 -2.09 -0.09
N LEU A 43 1.93 -1.18 -0.03
CA LEU A 43 0.49 -1.42 -0.20
C LEU A 43 -0.15 -0.22 -0.92
N PHE A 44 -1.33 -0.44 -1.49
CA PHE A 44 -2.25 0.63 -1.84
C PHE A 44 -3.59 0.42 -1.12
N GLU A 45 -4.21 1.52 -0.75
CA GLU A 45 -5.58 1.54 -0.20
C GLU A 45 -6.58 1.74 -1.36
N LEU A 46 -7.81 1.26 -1.16
CA LEU A 46 -8.90 1.29 -2.15
C LEU A 46 -10.22 1.54 -1.41
N ASP A 47 -11.00 2.52 -1.86
CA ASP A 47 -12.39 2.64 -1.45
C ASP A 47 -13.28 1.75 -2.32
N VAL A 48 -14.18 0.99 -1.69
CA VAL A 48 -15.19 0.18 -2.38
C VAL A 48 -16.58 0.74 -2.07
N GLN A 49 -17.44 0.77 -3.08
CA GLN A 49 -18.85 1.15 -2.96
C GLN A 49 -19.72 0.10 -3.66
N GLU A 50 -20.89 -0.17 -3.09
CA GLU A 50 -21.88 -1.04 -3.70
C GLU A 50 -22.63 -0.30 -4.82
N THR A 51 -22.92 -1.02 -5.90
CA THR A 51 -23.76 -0.52 -6.98
C THR A 51 -25.25 -0.73 -6.63
N ARG A 52 -26.16 -0.38 -7.55
CA ARG A 52 -27.61 -0.49 -7.30
C ARG A 52 -28.19 -1.81 -7.80
N ASP A 53 -27.55 -2.37 -8.83
CA ASP A 53 -27.85 -3.70 -9.40
C ASP A 53 -27.45 -4.82 -8.43
#